data_AF-A0A8X6MJX8-F1
#
_entry.id   AF-A0A8X6MJX8-F1
#
_cell.length_a   1.000
_cell.length_b   1.000
_cell.length_c   1.000
_cell.angle_alpha   90.00
_cell.angle_beta   90.00
_cell.angle_gamma   90.00
#
_symmetry.space_group_name_H-M   'P 1'
#
loop_
_entity.id
_entity.type
_entity.pdbx_description
1 polymer ?
#
loop_
_entity_poly.entity_id
_entity_poly.type
_entity_poly.pdbx_seq_one_letter_code
_entity_poly.pdbx_strand_id
1 'polypeptide(L)'
;MILKCKNCKFFNSFCTYMKVNKMYNINLSFVFGLRTIGMEHSAARKLCSAINVNFPSKTAFRCLEKKLEHVSNKVACKIMNETAAEVHKKNNFDEVIQCGVSRWTLAT
;
A
#
# COMPACT_ATOMS: atom_id res chain seq x y z
N MET A 1 -19.09 6.53 -6.95
CA MET A 1 -20.52 6.20 -6.80
C MET A 1 -21.30 7.09 -7.75
N ILE A 2 -22.34 6.61 -8.44
CA ILE A 2 -23.12 7.46 -9.38
C ILE A 2 -24.50 7.69 -8.77
N LEU A 3 -24.82 8.96 -8.49
CA LEU A 3 -26.17 9.35 -8.12
C LEU A 3 -26.95 9.65 -9.40
N LYS A 4 -27.99 8.86 -9.65
CA LYS A 4 -28.95 9.09 -10.72
C LYS A 4 -30.27 9.53 -10.11
N CYS A 5 -30.77 10.69 -10.54
CA CYS A 5 -32.13 11.10 -10.22
C CYS A 5 -33.10 10.22 -11.02
N LYS A 6 -34.12 9.66 -10.37
CA LYS A 6 -35.18 8.90 -11.06
C LYS A 6 -36.18 9.82 -11.78
N ASN A 7 -36.28 11.07 -11.35
CA ASN A 7 -37.27 12.03 -11.85
C ASN A 7 -36.74 12.97 -12.95
N CYS A 8 -35.44 12.99 -13.21
CA CYS A 8 -34.88 13.79 -14.29
C CYS A 8 -33.60 13.16 -14.85
N LYS A 9 -33.11 13.70 -15.98
CA LYS A 9 -31.89 13.23 -16.64
C LYS A 9 -30.60 13.58 -15.87
N PHE A 10 -30.72 14.08 -14.63
CA PHE A 10 -29.57 14.40 -13.81
C PHE A 10 -28.85 13.12 -13.37
N PHE A 11 -27.60 13.00 -13.80
CA PHE A 11 -26.66 12.02 -13.30
C PHE A 11 -25.42 12.77 -12.81
N ASN A 12 -24.99 12.49 -11.60
CA ASN A 12 -23.74 13.03 -11.08
C ASN A 12 -22.88 11.88 -10.55
N SER A 13 -21.66 11.79 -11.07
CA SER A 13 -20.67 10.86 -10.56
C SER A 13 -19.98 11.51 -9.36
N PHE A 14 -20.42 11.16 -8.15
CA PHE A 14 -19.64 11.45 -6.96
C PHE A 14 -18.45 10.49 -6.93
N CYS A 15 -17.33 10.96 -7.47
CA CYS A 15 -16.01 10.47 -7.07
C CYS A 15 -15.51 11.41 -5.99
N THR A 16 -15.52 10.98 -4.73
CA THR A 16 -14.96 11.71 -3.60
C THR A 16 -13.42 11.81 -3.63
N TYR A 17 -12.76 11.56 -4.77
CA TYR A 17 -11.30 11.38 -4.81
C TYR A 17 -10.68 12.01 -6.05
N MET A 18 -9.69 12.86 -5.81
CA MET A 18 -8.84 13.48 -6.82
C MET A 18 -8.12 12.39 -7.62
N LYS A 19 -8.24 12.45 -8.95
CA LYS A 19 -7.63 11.51 -9.89
C LYS A 19 -6.19 11.96 -10.15
N VAL A 20 -5.22 11.41 -9.42
CA VAL A 20 -3.80 11.70 -9.64
C VAL A 20 -3.20 10.59 -10.53
N ASN A 21 -2.62 10.95 -11.68
CA ASN A 21 -1.92 10.01 -12.58
C ASN A 21 -2.70 8.76 -13.00
N LYS A 22 -3.98 8.91 -13.40
CA LYS A 22 -4.84 7.81 -13.90
C LYS A 22 -5.06 6.64 -12.91
N MET A 23 -4.65 6.78 -11.65
CA MET A 23 -4.97 5.83 -10.56
C MET A 23 -5.74 6.58 -9.48
N TYR A 24 -6.78 5.93 -8.93
CA TYR A 24 -7.42 6.48 -7.73
C TYR A 24 -6.52 6.16 -6.55
N ASN A 25 -5.89 7.17 -5.93
CA ASN A 25 -5.05 6.98 -4.73
C ASN A 25 -5.76 6.18 -3.64
N ILE A 26 -7.09 6.28 -3.56
CA ILE A 26 -7.91 5.49 -2.65
C ILE A 26 -7.77 3.97 -2.84
N ASN A 27 -7.57 3.48 -4.08
CA ASN A 27 -7.39 2.05 -4.30
C ASN A 27 -6.06 1.58 -3.71
N LEU A 28 -5.01 2.41 -3.80
CA LEU A 28 -3.71 2.11 -3.19
C LEU A 28 -3.80 2.17 -1.66
N SER A 29 -4.44 3.21 -1.10
CA SER A 29 -4.67 3.34 0.34
C SER A 29 -5.54 2.21 0.90
N PHE A 30 -6.55 1.78 0.16
CA PHE A 30 -7.41 0.67 0.54
C PHE A 30 -6.64 -0.66 0.57
N VAL A 31 -5.88 -0.97 -0.50
CA VAL A 31 -5.03 -2.17 -0.53
C VAL A 31 -3.95 -2.12 0.55
N PHE A 32 -3.39 -0.95 0.82
CA PHE A 32 -2.44 -0.76 1.92
C PHE A 32 -3.08 -1.08 3.28
N GLY A 33 -4.24 -0.49 3.57
CA GLY A 33 -4.97 -0.75 4.83
C GLY A 33 -5.31 -2.22 5.00
N LEU A 34 -5.77 -2.90 3.94
CA LEU A 34 -6.01 -4.34 3.95
C LEU A 34 -4.75 -5.14 4.26
N ARG A 35 -3.61 -4.78 3.66
CA ARG A 35 -2.33 -5.46 3.90
C ARG A 35 -1.87 -5.27 5.35
N THR A 36 -2.05 -4.09 5.93
CA THR A 36 -1.71 -3.78 7.33
C THR A 36 -2.48 -4.67 8.32
N ILE A 37 -3.74 -4.98 8.03
CA ILE A 37 -4.58 -5.85 8.86
C ILE A 37 -4.53 -7.33 8.45
N GLY A 38 -3.62 -7.71 7.54
CA GLY A 38 -3.45 -9.09 7.08
C GLY A 38 -4.61 -9.63 6.22
N MET A 39 -5.43 -8.76 5.64
CA MET A 39 -6.54 -9.16 4.76
C MET A 39 -6.11 -9.31 3.32
N GLU A 40 -6.47 -10.45 2.73
CA GLU A 40 -6.23 -10.74 1.32
C GLU A 40 -7.41 -10.34 0.41
N HIS A 41 -7.21 -10.45 -0.90
CA HIS A 41 -8.20 -10.17 -1.93
C HIS A 41 -9.58 -10.83 -1.69
N SER A 42 -9.62 -12.06 -1.17
CA SER A 42 -10.87 -12.78 -0.95
C SER A 42 -11.73 -12.12 0.14
N ALA A 43 -11.10 -11.72 1.26
CA ALA A 43 -11.72 -11.00 2.36
C ALA A 43 -12.11 -9.58 1.94
N ALA A 44 -11.22 -8.88 1.24
CA ALA A 44 -11.46 -7.55 0.72
C ALA A 44 -12.66 -7.50 -0.25
N ARG A 45 -12.80 -8.51 -1.11
CA ARG A 45 -13.96 -8.65 -2.00
C ARG A 45 -15.24 -8.86 -1.21
N LYS A 46 -15.24 -9.73 -0.20
CA LYS A 46 -16.42 -9.96 0.67
C LYS A 46 -16.84 -8.67 1.38
N LEU A 47 -15.88 -7.91 1.91
CA LEU A 47 -16.13 -6.61 2.54
C LEU A 47 -16.78 -5.65 1.55
N CYS A 48 -16.19 -5.45 0.38
CA CYS A 48 -16.73 -4.56 -0.64
C CYS A 48 -18.12 -4.97 -1.12
N SER A 49 -18.39 -6.28 -1.26
CA SER A 49 -19.73 -6.80 -1.55
C SER A 49 -20.73 -6.47 -0.43
N ALA A 50 -20.34 -6.61 0.84
CA ALA A 50 -21.21 -6.31 1.98
C ALA A 50 -21.59 -4.82 2.06
N ILE A 51 -20.70 -3.91 1.66
CA ILE A 51 -20.95 -2.46 1.66
C ILE A 51 -21.41 -1.92 0.29
N ASN A 52 -21.72 -2.79 -0.67
CA ASN A 52 -22.15 -2.44 -2.03
C ASN A 52 -21.19 -1.47 -2.77
N VAL A 53 -19.89 -1.72 -2.67
CA VAL A 53 -18.84 -0.95 -3.34
C VAL A 53 -18.14 -1.81 -4.39
N ASN A 54 -17.84 -1.20 -5.54
CA ASN A 54 -17.07 -1.86 -6.60
C ASN A 54 -15.65 -2.21 -6.13
N PHE A 55 -15.27 -3.46 -6.31
CA PHE A 55 -13.95 -3.98 -5.94
C PHE A 55 -13.06 -4.16 -7.18
N PRO A 56 -11.77 -3.81 -7.13
CA PRO A 56 -10.83 -4.08 -8.22
C PRO A 56 -10.77 -5.58 -8.58
N SER A 57 -10.45 -5.88 -9.83
CA SER A 57 -10.18 -7.25 -10.25
C SER A 57 -8.97 -7.82 -9.51
N LYS A 58 -8.87 -9.15 -9.45
CA LYS A 58 -7.73 -9.85 -8.82
C LYS A 58 -6.38 -9.40 -9.34
N THR A 59 -6.30 -9.20 -10.66
CA THR A 59 -5.08 -8.70 -11.31
C THR A 59 -4.76 -7.26 -10.92
N ALA A 60 -5.76 -6.38 -10.87
CA ALA A 60 -5.58 -5.00 -10.45
C ALA A 60 -5.15 -4.88 -8.98
N PHE A 61 -5.76 -5.69 -8.11
CA PHE A 61 -5.38 -5.78 -6.69
C PHE A 61 -3.92 -6.21 -6.53
N ARG A 62 -3.51 -7.31 -7.20
CA ARG A 62 -2.12 -7.78 -7.18
C ARG A 62 -1.13 -6.76 -7.72
N CYS A 63 -1.52 -5.99 -8.74
CA CYS A 63 -0.67 -4.90 -9.25
C CYS A 63 -0.44 -3.82 -8.20
N LEU A 64 -1.48 -3.47 -7.42
CA LEU A 64 -1.37 -2.53 -6.31
C LEU A 64 -0.49 -3.09 -5.18
N GLU A 65 -0.65 -4.37 -4.83
CA GLU A 65 0.20 -5.04 -3.83
C GLU A 65 1.69 -4.99 -4.22
N LYS A 66 2.03 -5.33 -5.47
CA LYS A 66 3.41 -5.25 -5.97
C LYS A 66 3.98 -3.84 -5.94
N LYS A 67 3.15 -2.83 -6.21
CA LYS A 67 3.58 -1.42 -6.12
C LYS A 67 3.88 -1.04 -4.67
N LEU A 68 3.05 -1.45 -3.72
CA LEU A 68 3.29 -1.23 -2.30
C LEU A 68 4.57 -1.93 -1.85
N GLU A 69 4.74 -3.20 -2.21
CA GLU A 69 5.94 -3.98 -1.91
C GLU A 69 7.21 -3.31 -2.43
N HIS A 70 7.20 -2.86 -3.69
CA HIS A 70 8.33 -2.16 -4.30
C HIS A 70 8.69 -0.86 -3.57
N VAL A 71 7.69 -0.05 -3.20
CA VAL A 71 7.89 1.20 -2.46
C VAL A 71 8.40 0.91 -1.05
N SER A 72 7.82 -0.06 -0.35
CA SER A 72 8.25 -0.48 0.99
C SER A 72 9.70 -0.96 0.98
N ASN A 73 10.09 -1.77 -0.01
CA ASN A 73 11.47 -2.22 -0.16
C ASN A 73 12.44 -1.06 -0.40
N LYS A 74 12.08 -0.10 -1.27
CA LYS A 74 12.89 1.10 -1.48
C LYS A 74 13.07 1.93 -0.21
N VAL A 75 12.00 2.13 0.55
CA VAL A 75 12.04 2.85 1.82
C VAL A 75 12.91 2.11 2.83
N ALA A 76 12.76 0.80 2.96
CA ALA A 76 13.57 -0.02 3.84
C ALA A 76 15.07 0.06 3.48
N CYS A 77 15.42 -0.12 2.20
CA CYS A 77 16.81 0.02 1.74
C CYS A 77 17.38 1.42 2.02
N LYS A 78 16.59 2.47 1.77
CA LYS A 78 17.00 3.84 2.06
C LYS A 78 17.30 4.04 3.55
N ILE A 79 16.36 3.67 4.41
CA ILE A 79 16.50 3.80 5.86
C ILE A 79 17.70 3.00 6.35
N MET A 80 17.87 1.75 5.91
CA MET A 80 19.01 0.92 6.29
C MET A 80 20.35 1.57 5.90
N ASN A 81 20.45 2.12 4.70
CA ASN A 81 21.66 2.80 4.23
C ASN A 81 21.93 4.09 5.02
N GLU A 82 20.88 4.87 5.31
CA GLU A 82 21.00 6.10 6.12
C GLU A 82 21.44 5.77 7.55
N THR A 83 20.81 4.78 8.21
CA THR A 83 21.20 4.32 9.53
C THR A 83 22.64 3.79 9.54
N ALA A 84 23.05 3.00 8.53
CA ALA A 84 24.42 2.51 8.45
C ALA A 84 25.45 3.65 8.30
N ALA A 85 25.13 4.68 7.51
CA ALA A 85 25.98 5.86 7.37
C ALA A 85 26.08 6.67 8.67
N GLU A 86 24.97 6.79 9.43
CA GLU A 86 24.97 7.46 10.74
C GLU A 86 25.80 6.72 11.78
N VAL A 87 25.72 5.38 11.81
CA VAL A 87 26.54 4.54 12.70
C VAL A 87 28.02 4.72 12.39
N HIS A 88 28.42 4.66 11.11
CA HIS A 88 29.82 4.87 10.72
C HIS A 88 30.34 6.27 11.05
N LYS A 89 29.50 7.32 10.94
CA LYS A 89 29.90 8.70 11.29
C LYS A 89 30.07 8.92 12.79
N LYS A 90 29.34 8.17 13.63
CA LYS A 90 29.47 8.24 15.10
C LYS A 90 30.68 7.46 15.62
N ASN A 91 31.10 6.40 14.92
CA ASN A 91 32.23 5.57 15.31
C ASN A 91 33.52 6.09 14.69
N ASN A 92 34.14 7.09 15.31
CA ASN A 92 35.48 7.56 14.94
C ASN A 92 36.62 6.72 15.57
N PHE A 93 36.35 5.46 15.97
CA PHE A 93 37.34 4.56 16.57
C PHE A 93 37.12 3.12 16.11
N ASP A 94 38.22 2.40 15.90
CA ASP A 94 38.41 1.02 15.45
C ASP A 94 37.68 -0.06 16.28
N GLU A 95 36.37 0.02 16.44
CA GLU A 95 35.59 -1.09 17.01
C GLU A 95 34.53 -1.56 16.03
N VAL A 96 34.73 -2.78 15.53
CA VAL A 96 33.79 -3.52 14.71
C VAL A 96 32.53 -3.76 15.54
N ILE A 97 31.54 -2.87 15.43
CA ILE A 97 30.22 -3.11 15.99
C ILE A 97 29.53 -4.15 15.12
N GLN A 98 29.54 -5.40 15.58
CA GLN A 98 28.79 -6.50 14.99
C GLN A 98 27.28 -6.26 15.22
N CYS A 99 26.66 -5.41 14.40
CA CYS A 99 25.21 -5.25 14.39
C CYS A 99 24.58 -6.49 13.75
N GLY A 100 24.19 -7.45 14.58
CA GLY A 100 23.43 -8.63 14.18
C GLY A 100 22.14 -8.22 13.46
N VAL A 101 22.12 -8.35 12.15
CA VAL A 101 20.94 -8.13 11.31
C VAL A 101 20.01 -9.33 11.47
N SER A 102 18.92 -9.16 12.20
CA SER A 102 17.82 -10.13 12.21
C SER A 102 17.17 -10.16 10.83
N ARG A 103 17.47 -11.23 10.07
CA ARG A 103 16.85 -11.56 8.78
C ARG A 103 15.38 -11.90 9.02
N TRP A 104 14.47 -10.99 8.66
CA TRP A 104 13.05 -11.31 8.57
C TRP A 104 12.80 -12.13 7.29
N THR A 105 12.95 -13.45 7.40
CA THR A 105 12.41 -14.37 6.39
C THR A 105 10.91 -14.49 6.58
N LEU A 106 10.12 -14.06 5.59
CA LEU A 106 8.74 -14.53 5.46
C LEU A 106 8.79 -16.04 5.25
N ALA A 107 8.25 -16.79 6.22
CA ALA A 107 7.94 -18.19 6.04
C ALA A 107 6.92 -18.31 4.91
N THR A 108 7.28 -19.10 3.90
CA THR A 108 6.40 -19.57 2.81
C THR A 108 5.39 -20.59 3.32
#